data_AF-A0A413B5P6-F1
#
_entry.id   AF-A0A413B5P6-F1
#
_cell.length_a   1.000
_cell.length_b   1.000
_cell.length_c   1.000
_cell.angle_alpha   90.00
_cell.angle_beta   90.00
_cell.angle_gamma   90.00
#
_symmetry.space_group_name_H-M   'P 1'
#
loop_
_entity.id
_entity.type
_entity.pdbx_description
1 polymer ?
#
loop_
_entity_poly.entity_id
_entity_poly.type
_entity_poly.pdbx_seq_one_letter_code
_entity_poly.pdbx_strand_id
1 'polypeptide(L)'
;MVQRIYVKCPSCGKIYQLKFQIDQNIKIYEWPISFECVDCGDNLTYKFGKSGLFPKEFMHTPSPQDPPITTIGYSSSLPIIDDLYMKDLDFTQSMTLSSLFLSLSFKSPFFSFEEVRKYDVFLTRMQQGLLPYKGILNALLPILKKGNMKAFSKKMATLFGDKKYKPFDSTLEMYDSYFELLKGVYLNIAPQRYLDDWHAGFIKPLEDLIDRLTVDEVRDIKVKLDASGLISKWYKDEALPFLAKSIDNIQKIIPAMIYASAGIKDVVENGDLKIATIGCDDVMDMYKEGYEVFAHGLKILVGLNNLRENNNIDVFTNSGLSDVDTITKFAGKAAGKMIEALEGNGAFMDYMDGSMNNKIRNAASHSGGVYYDPITQHIECHYDATDDCKVYETTLMSVCRLCHVLILHLIETTLLARQIVEKAK
;
A
#
# COMPACT_ATOMS: atom_id res chain seq x y z
N MET A 1 -6.07 -4.56 -25.67
CA MET A 1 -7.40 -4.81 -26.29
C MET A 1 -8.44 -4.11 -25.45
N VAL A 2 -9.49 -3.51 -26.04
CA VAL A 2 -10.54 -2.83 -25.27
C VAL A 2 -11.77 -3.72 -25.23
N GLN A 3 -12.28 -4.03 -24.04
CA GLN A 3 -13.50 -4.81 -23.86
C GLN A 3 -14.53 -3.97 -23.10
N ARG A 4 -15.79 -4.05 -23.52
CA ARG A 4 -16.90 -3.38 -22.85
C ARG A 4 -17.82 -4.43 -22.24
N ILE A 5 -18.13 -4.25 -20.97
CA ILE A 5 -19.06 -5.09 -20.23
C ILE A 5 -20.04 -4.15 -19.56
N TYR A 6 -21.32 -4.51 -19.58
CA TYR A 6 -22.35 -3.72 -18.93
C TYR A 6 -22.77 -4.43 -17.66
N VAL A 7 -22.90 -3.66 -16.58
CA VAL A 7 -23.35 -4.16 -15.29
C VAL A 7 -24.53 -3.35 -14.82
N LYS A 8 -25.47 -4.00 -14.16
CA LYS A 8 -26.66 -3.36 -13.57
C LYS A 8 -26.56 -3.44 -12.06
N CYS A 9 -26.68 -2.30 -11.40
CA CYS A 9 -26.77 -2.23 -9.95
C CYS A 9 -27.97 -3.08 -9.50
N PRO A 10 -27.78 -4.06 -8.61
CA PRO A 10 -28.87 -4.91 -8.15
C PRO A 10 -29.88 -4.15 -7.29
N SER A 11 -29.46 -3.06 -6.65
CA SER A 11 -30.27 -2.29 -5.69
C SER A 11 -31.20 -1.27 -6.35
N CYS A 12 -30.71 -0.49 -7.32
CA CYS A 12 -31.52 0.55 -7.99
C CYS A 12 -31.71 0.34 -9.50
N GLY A 13 -30.99 -0.61 -10.10
CA GLY A 13 -31.08 -0.88 -11.53
C GLY A 13 -30.30 0.06 -12.44
N LYS A 14 -29.50 1.01 -11.91
CA LYS A 14 -28.59 1.83 -12.72
C LYS A 14 -27.62 0.96 -13.52
N ILE A 15 -27.37 1.34 -14.77
CA ILE A 15 -26.53 0.58 -15.70
C ILE A 15 -25.20 1.30 -15.88
N TYR A 16 -24.11 0.55 -15.75
CA TYR A 16 -22.75 1.01 -15.96
C TYR A 16 -22.11 0.28 -17.13
N GLN A 17 -21.34 1.00 -17.95
CA GLN A 17 -20.41 0.42 -18.91
C GLN A 17 -19.01 0.38 -18.30
N LEU A 18 -18.52 -0.82 -18.02
CA LEU A 18 -17.13 -1.07 -17.66
C LEU A 18 -16.29 -1.22 -18.93
N LYS A 19 -15.39 -0.26 -19.16
CA LYS A 19 -14.53 -0.21 -20.33
C LYS A 19 -13.11 -0.63 -19.95
N PHE A 20 -12.83 -1.91 -20.12
CA PHE A 20 -11.56 -2.54 -19.78
C PHE A 20 -10.48 -2.26 -20.81
N GLN A 21 -9.33 -1.75 -20.35
CA GLN A 21 -8.06 -1.91 -21.05
C GLN A 21 -7.46 -3.26 -20.66
N ILE A 22 -7.65 -4.26 -21.52
CA ILE A 22 -7.13 -5.59 -21.27
C ILE A 22 -5.59 -5.59 -21.42
N ASP A 23 -4.89 -5.86 -20.33
CA ASP A 23 -3.45 -6.10 -20.25
C ASP A 23 -3.11 -7.58 -19.89
N GLN A 24 -1.82 -7.89 -19.77
CA GLN A 24 -1.33 -9.24 -19.50
C GLN A 24 -1.66 -9.78 -18.09
N ASN A 25 -2.04 -8.93 -17.13
CA ASN A 25 -2.36 -9.34 -15.76
C ASN A 25 -3.57 -10.27 -15.68
N ILE A 26 -4.47 -10.26 -16.68
CA ILE A 26 -5.67 -11.11 -16.69
C ILE A 26 -5.32 -12.61 -16.64
N LYS A 27 -4.08 -12.95 -17.05
CA LYS A 27 -3.58 -14.32 -17.01
C LYS A 27 -3.02 -14.71 -15.64
N ILE A 28 -2.69 -13.71 -14.80
CA ILE A 28 -1.98 -13.85 -13.53
C ILE A 28 -2.97 -13.91 -12.36
N TYR A 29 -3.94 -13.01 -12.32
CA TYR A 29 -4.91 -12.93 -11.22
C TYR A 29 -6.26 -12.39 -11.71
N GLU A 30 -7.31 -12.61 -10.92
CA GLU A 30 -8.62 -11.99 -11.13
C GLU A 30 -8.58 -10.51 -10.75
N TRP A 31 -8.98 -9.66 -11.69
CA TRP A 31 -8.98 -8.21 -11.56
C TRP A 31 -10.08 -7.74 -10.62
N PRO A 32 -9.74 -7.14 -9.46
CA PRO A 32 -10.75 -6.63 -8.55
C PRO A 32 -11.36 -5.36 -9.14
N ILE A 33 -12.68 -5.25 -9.08
CA ILE A 33 -13.42 -4.05 -9.48
C ILE A 33 -14.26 -3.63 -8.29
N SER A 34 -14.20 -2.36 -7.91
CA SER A 34 -14.94 -1.80 -6.78
C SER A 34 -15.29 -0.35 -7.06
N PHE A 35 -16.57 0.00 -6.95
CA PHE A 35 -17.06 1.38 -7.01
C PHE A 35 -18.46 1.47 -6.37
N GLU A 36 -18.81 2.65 -5.88
CA GLU A 36 -20.12 2.90 -5.29
C GLU A 36 -21.13 3.37 -6.35
N CYS A 37 -22.37 2.89 -6.22
CA CYS A 37 -23.45 3.27 -7.11
C CYS A 37 -23.95 4.68 -6.81
N VAL A 38 -23.67 5.63 -7.70
CA VAL A 38 -24.03 7.05 -7.57
C VAL A 38 -25.52 7.35 -7.35
N ASP A 39 -26.43 6.41 -7.65
CA ASP A 39 -27.88 6.61 -7.48
C ASP A 39 -28.40 6.10 -6.13
N CYS A 40 -27.75 5.10 -5.52
CA CYS A 40 -28.28 4.46 -4.31
C CYS A 40 -27.26 4.20 -3.20
N GLY A 41 -25.98 4.51 -3.42
CA GLY A 41 -24.92 4.31 -2.44
C GLY A 41 -24.47 2.86 -2.25
N ASP A 42 -24.96 1.91 -3.05
CA ASP A 42 -24.58 0.51 -2.93
C ASP A 42 -23.14 0.27 -3.42
N ASN A 43 -22.36 -0.50 -2.65
CA ASN A 43 -20.96 -0.81 -2.94
C ASN A 43 -20.87 -2.00 -3.90
N LEU A 44 -20.57 -1.71 -5.17
CA LEU A 44 -20.52 -2.70 -6.23
C LEU A 44 -19.11 -3.31 -6.34
N THR A 45 -19.00 -4.59 -5.96
CA THR A 45 -17.74 -5.36 -6.04
C THR A 45 -17.83 -6.48 -7.08
N TYR A 46 -16.89 -6.50 -8.03
CA TYR A 46 -16.79 -7.53 -9.04
C TYR A 46 -15.37 -8.08 -9.16
N LYS A 47 -15.26 -9.19 -9.88
CA LYS A 47 -13.98 -9.75 -10.32
C LYS A 47 -14.04 -10.04 -11.81
N PHE A 48 -12.98 -9.67 -12.53
CA PHE A 48 -12.84 -9.99 -13.95
C PHE A 48 -11.66 -10.92 -14.19
N GLY A 49 -11.91 -12.05 -14.85
CA GLY A 49 -10.87 -13.05 -15.12
C GLY A 49 -11.11 -13.80 -16.42
N LYS A 50 -10.42 -14.92 -16.61
CA LYS A 50 -10.51 -15.75 -17.82
C LYS A 50 -11.94 -16.24 -18.12
N SER A 51 -12.76 -16.39 -17.09
CA SER A 51 -14.15 -16.85 -17.20
C SER A 51 -15.17 -15.70 -17.35
N GLY A 52 -14.70 -14.46 -17.52
CA GLY A 52 -15.53 -13.26 -17.60
C GLY A 52 -15.67 -12.53 -16.26
N LEU A 53 -16.70 -11.68 -16.17
CA LEU A 53 -17.05 -10.93 -14.97
C LEU A 53 -17.85 -11.81 -13.97
N PHE A 54 -17.59 -11.65 -12.68
CA PHE A 54 -18.36 -12.24 -11.59
C PHE A 54 -18.72 -11.19 -10.52
N PRO A 55 -19.93 -11.26 -9.92
CA PRO A 55 -21.00 -12.23 -10.20
C PRO A 55 -21.65 -12.04 -11.58
N LYS A 56 -22.10 -13.13 -12.21
CA LYS A 56 -22.62 -13.09 -13.60
C LYS A 56 -24.03 -12.51 -13.67
N GLU A 57 -24.80 -12.64 -12.59
CA GLU A 57 -26.17 -12.15 -12.46
C GLU A 57 -26.29 -10.62 -12.56
N PHE A 58 -25.19 -9.89 -12.34
CA PHE A 58 -25.16 -8.43 -12.48
C PHE A 58 -24.81 -7.97 -13.90
N MET A 59 -24.45 -8.89 -14.80
CA MET A 59 -24.20 -8.53 -16.20
C MET A 59 -25.50 -8.12 -16.89
N HIS A 60 -25.42 -7.06 -17.70
CA HIS A 60 -26.54 -6.51 -18.45
C HIS A 60 -26.29 -6.60 -19.95
N THR A 61 -27.36 -6.80 -20.73
CA THR A 61 -27.32 -6.68 -22.19
C THR A 61 -28.03 -5.38 -22.58
N PRO A 62 -27.33 -4.39 -23.14
CA PRO A 62 -27.92 -3.10 -23.47
C PRO A 62 -29.12 -3.21 -24.41
N SER A 63 -30.14 -2.38 -24.16
CA SER A 63 -31.35 -2.25 -24.95
C SER A 63 -31.64 -0.78 -25.26
N PRO A 64 -32.31 -0.42 -26.38
CA PRO A 64 -32.68 0.96 -26.68
C PRO A 64 -33.60 1.64 -25.65
N GLN A 65 -34.23 0.87 -24.76
CA GLN A 65 -35.07 1.39 -23.67
C GLN A 65 -34.29 1.66 -22.38
N ASP A 66 -32.98 1.38 -22.36
CA ASP A 66 -32.17 1.60 -21.17
C ASP A 66 -32.01 3.10 -20.88
N PRO A 67 -31.93 3.48 -19.58
CA PRO A 67 -31.52 4.83 -19.19
C PRO A 67 -30.09 5.15 -19.67
N PRO A 68 -29.66 6.42 -19.57
CA PRO A 68 -28.28 6.81 -19.83
C PRO A 68 -27.29 5.88 -19.13
N ILE A 69 -26.30 5.40 -19.88
CA ILE A 69 -25.30 4.45 -19.40
C ILE A 69 -24.07 5.21 -18.92
N THR A 70 -23.79 5.11 -17.63
CA THR A 70 -22.61 5.72 -17.03
C THR A 70 -21.36 4.88 -17.31
N THR A 71 -20.33 5.48 -17.88
CA THR A 71 -19.09 4.80 -18.27
C THR A 71 -18.03 4.91 -17.18
N ILE A 72 -17.38 3.77 -16.90
CA ILE A 72 -16.22 3.66 -16.01
C ILE A 72 -15.11 2.94 -16.79
N GLY A 73 -14.01 3.63 -17.05
CA GLY A 73 -12.77 3.06 -17.53
C GLY A 73 -12.18 2.12 -16.48
N TYR A 74 -11.55 1.05 -16.92
CA TYR A 74 -10.90 0.12 -16.00
C TYR A 74 -9.54 -0.33 -16.55
N SER A 75 -8.53 -0.25 -15.69
CA SER A 75 -7.23 -0.90 -15.89
C SER A 75 -6.80 -1.54 -14.59
N SER A 76 -6.25 -2.74 -14.67
CA SER A 76 -5.66 -3.42 -13.51
C SER A 76 -4.36 -2.76 -13.05
N SER A 77 -3.76 -1.94 -13.92
CA SER A 77 -2.41 -1.43 -13.75
C SER A 77 -2.30 0.09 -13.71
N LEU A 78 -3.19 0.81 -14.41
CA LEU A 78 -3.11 2.25 -14.62
C LEU A 78 -4.28 2.97 -13.96
N PRO A 79 -4.08 4.20 -13.47
CA PRO A 79 -5.19 5.03 -13.03
C PRO A 79 -6.07 5.45 -14.21
N ILE A 80 -7.25 5.96 -13.88
CA ILE A 80 -8.28 6.40 -14.82
C ILE A 80 -8.30 7.93 -14.83
N ILE A 81 -8.33 8.54 -16.01
CA ILE A 81 -8.52 9.99 -16.13
C ILE A 81 -10.00 10.35 -15.94
N ASP A 82 -10.30 11.57 -15.50
CA ASP A 82 -11.66 12.03 -15.23
C ASP A 82 -12.62 11.82 -16.43
N ASP A 83 -12.18 12.08 -17.66
CA ASP A 83 -12.97 11.84 -18.89
C ASP A 83 -13.53 10.41 -19.04
N LEU A 84 -12.98 9.45 -18.31
CA LEU A 84 -13.35 8.04 -18.37
C LEU A 84 -13.95 7.52 -17.07
N TYR A 85 -14.19 8.35 -16.07
CA TYR A 85 -14.77 7.91 -14.80
C TYR A 85 -16.10 8.60 -14.52
N MET A 86 -17.15 7.79 -14.32
CA MET A 86 -18.51 8.25 -14.04
C MET A 86 -19.03 9.28 -15.05
N LYS A 87 -18.78 9.04 -16.35
CA LYS A 87 -19.25 9.91 -17.45
C LYS A 87 -20.33 9.24 -18.28
N ASP A 88 -21.38 9.99 -18.58
CA ASP A 88 -22.40 9.56 -19.53
C ASP A 88 -21.90 9.84 -20.95
N LEU A 89 -21.19 8.87 -21.51
CA LEU A 89 -20.60 8.97 -22.85
C LEU A 89 -21.53 8.35 -23.89
N ASP A 90 -21.75 9.05 -24.99
CA ASP A 90 -22.39 8.43 -26.16
C ASP A 90 -21.48 7.35 -26.80
N PHE A 91 -22.02 6.56 -27.73
CA PHE A 91 -21.27 5.49 -28.39
C PHE A 91 -20.00 5.99 -29.07
N THR A 92 -20.05 7.15 -29.73
CA THR A 92 -18.93 7.74 -30.46
C THR A 92 -17.85 8.21 -29.49
N GLN A 93 -18.22 8.93 -28.43
CA GLN A 93 -17.33 9.36 -27.34
C GLN A 93 -16.69 8.18 -26.59
N SER A 94 -17.48 7.13 -26.31
CA SER A 94 -16.95 5.89 -25.75
C SER A 94 -16.00 5.18 -26.72
N MET A 95 -16.13 5.35 -28.04
CA MET A 95 -15.20 4.78 -29.02
C MET A 95 -13.89 5.60 -29.13
N THR A 96 -13.94 6.93 -29.08
CA THR A 96 -12.76 7.80 -29.26
C THR A 96 -11.76 7.69 -28.10
N LEU A 97 -12.23 7.54 -26.85
CA LEU A 97 -11.36 7.41 -25.67
C LEU A 97 -10.79 5.99 -25.50
N SER A 98 -10.30 5.38 -26.56
CA SER A 98 -10.11 3.93 -26.66
C SER A 98 -9.06 3.34 -25.72
N SER A 99 -8.08 4.10 -25.22
CA SER A 99 -6.97 3.54 -24.44
C SER A 99 -6.67 4.39 -23.21
N LEU A 100 -6.79 3.81 -22.01
CA LEU A 100 -6.38 4.44 -20.76
C LEU A 100 -4.89 4.80 -20.78
N PHE A 101 -4.05 3.99 -21.41
CA PHE A 101 -2.63 4.30 -21.59
C PHE A 101 -2.42 5.59 -22.40
N LEU A 102 -3.11 5.74 -23.55
CA LEU A 102 -2.99 6.94 -24.37
C LEU A 102 -3.62 8.15 -23.69
N SER A 103 -4.80 7.95 -23.08
CA SER A 103 -5.48 8.97 -22.30
C SER A 103 -4.60 9.50 -21.17
N LEU A 104 -3.98 8.62 -20.40
CA LEU A 104 -3.05 9.02 -19.35
C LEU A 104 -1.82 9.73 -19.93
N SER A 105 -1.19 9.17 -20.97
CA SER A 105 0.06 9.73 -21.55
C SER A 105 -0.09 11.09 -22.22
N PHE A 106 -1.29 11.43 -22.73
CA PHE A 106 -1.52 12.64 -23.52
C PHE A 106 -2.46 13.65 -22.88
N LYS A 107 -3.29 13.24 -21.92
CA LYS A 107 -4.23 14.13 -21.22
C LYS A 107 -3.92 14.32 -19.74
N SER A 108 -3.10 13.47 -19.13
CA SER A 108 -2.69 13.69 -17.75
C SER A 108 -1.80 14.94 -17.68
N PRO A 109 -2.07 15.88 -16.76
CA PRO A 109 -1.13 16.95 -16.45
C PRO A 109 0.18 16.43 -15.83
N PHE A 110 0.16 15.20 -15.29
CA PHE A 110 1.23 14.66 -14.43
C PHE A 110 2.16 13.69 -15.12
N PHE A 111 1.65 13.01 -16.16
CA PHE A 111 2.34 11.87 -16.74
C PHE A 111 2.54 12.08 -18.23
N SER A 112 3.79 12.35 -18.57
CA SER A 112 4.29 12.20 -19.93
C SER A 112 4.24 10.73 -20.37
N PHE A 113 4.29 10.52 -21.69
CA PHE A 113 4.47 9.18 -22.24
C PHE A 113 5.70 8.46 -21.66
N GLU A 114 6.78 9.17 -21.35
CA GLU A 114 7.99 8.59 -20.76
C GLU A 114 7.75 8.05 -19.35
N GLU A 115 6.99 8.77 -18.51
CA GLU A 115 6.66 8.31 -17.15
C GLU A 115 5.76 7.09 -17.16
N VAL A 116 4.74 7.08 -18.02
CA VAL A 116 3.88 5.90 -18.19
C VAL A 116 4.70 4.69 -18.70
N ARG A 117 5.70 4.92 -19.57
CA ARG A 117 6.64 3.87 -20.01
C ARG A 117 7.56 3.36 -18.91
N LYS A 118 8.12 4.24 -18.08
CA LYS A 118 8.93 3.84 -16.92
C LYS A 118 8.11 2.98 -15.96
N TYR A 119 6.85 3.35 -15.77
CA TYR A 119 5.93 2.58 -14.95
C TYR A 119 5.59 1.20 -15.55
N ASP A 120 5.50 1.07 -16.88
CA ASP A 120 5.34 -0.24 -17.57
C ASP A 120 6.52 -1.20 -17.31
N VAL A 121 7.75 -0.66 -17.22
CA VAL A 121 8.94 -1.44 -16.82
C VAL A 121 8.80 -1.94 -15.38
N PHE A 122 8.38 -1.07 -14.46
CA PHE A 122 8.11 -1.44 -13.07
C PHE A 122 7.02 -2.52 -12.96
N LEU A 123 5.92 -2.38 -13.70
CA LEU A 123 4.84 -3.37 -13.78
C LEU A 123 5.33 -4.72 -14.29
N THR A 124 6.17 -4.73 -15.34
CA THR A 124 6.73 -5.96 -15.91
C THR A 124 7.54 -6.73 -14.86
N ARG A 125 8.32 -6.03 -14.03
CA ARG A 125 9.05 -6.64 -12.91
C ARG A 125 8.08 -7.27 -11.91
N MET A 126 7.05 -6.54 -11.46
CA MET A 126 6.05 -7.06 -10.52
C MET A 126 5.32 -8.29 -11.09
N GLN A 127 4.95 -8.26 -12.37
CA GLN A 127 4.25 -9.36 -13.04
C GLN A 127 5.04 -10.66 -13.07
N GLN A 128 6.36 -10.57 -13.18
CA GLN A 128 7.25 -11.72 -13.22
C GLN A 128 7.67 -12.17 -11.82
N GLY A 129 8.02 -11.22 -10.95
CA GLY A 129 8.66 -11.50 -9.66
C GLY A 129 7.72 -11.58 -8.46
N LEU A 130 6.52 -10.99 -8.50
CA LEU A 130 5.64 -10.89 -7.34
C LEU A 130 4.23 -11.39 -7.57
N LEU A 131 3.52 -10.89 -8.58
CA LEU A 131 2.07 -11.08 -8.72
C LEU A 131 1.63 -12.55 -8.78
N PRO A 132 2.37 -13.47 -9.44
CA PRO A 132 2.08 -14.91 -9.39
C PRO A 132 2.18 -15.51 -7.97
N TYR A 133 2.95 -14.88 -7.09
CA TYR A 133 3.30 -15.35 -5.75
C TYR A 133 2.71 -14.49 -4.63
N LYS A 134 1.82 -13.53 -4.92
CA LYS A 134 1.34 -12.53 -3.95
C LYS A 134 0.76 -13.12 -2.65
N GLY A 135 0.17 -14.32 -2.72
CA GLY A 135 -0.37 -15.04 -1.56
C GLY A 135 0.65 -15.85 -0.74
N ILE A 136 1.93 -15.87 -1.12
CA ILE A 136 2.94 -16.75 -0.52
C ILE A 136 3.20 -16.44 0.95
N LEU A 137 3.34 -15.15 1.30
CA LEU A 137 3.60 -14.71 2.66
C LEU A 137 2.43 -15.12 3.57
N ASN A 138 1.20 -14.84 3.13
CA ASN A 138 -0.03 -15.19 3.85
C ASN A 138 -0.18 -16.71 4.04
N ALA A 139 0.16 -17.50 3.02
CA ALA A 139 0.10 -18.96 3.09
C ALA A 139 1.14 -19.60 4.03
N LEU A 140 2.29 -18.95 4.22
CA LEU A 140 3.41 -19.46 5.02
C LEU A 140 3.38 -18.97 6.47
N LEU A 141 2.87 -17.76 6.72
CA LEU A 141 2.90 -17.10 8.03
C LEU A 141 2.32 -17.93 9.19
N PRO A 142 1.16 -18.61 9.06
CA PRO A 142 0.63 -19.44 10.15
C PRO A 142 1.54 -20.62 10.51
N ILE A 143 2.29 -21.14 9.54
CA ILE A 143 3.23 -22.24 9.73
C ILE A 143 4.52 -21.72 10.38
N LEU A 144 5.00 -20.57 9.93
CA LEU A 144 6.13 -19.84 10.51
C LEU A 144 5.90 -19.60 12.01
N LYS A 145 4.72 -19.10 12.40
CA LYS A 145 4.33 -18.84 13.80
C LYS A 145 4.36 -20.10 14.68
N LYS A 146 4.11 -21.27 14.10
CA LYS A 146 4.15 -22.56 14.79
C LYS A 146 5.54 -23.20 14.84
N GLY A 147 6.55 -22.62 14.18
CA GLY A 147 7.89 -23.20 14.12
C GLY A 147 7.97 -24.54 13.39
N ASN A 148 6.99 -24.88 12.55
CA ASN A 148 6.92 -26.20 11.91
C ASN A 148 7.72 -26.21 10.60
N MET A 149 9.04 -26.42 10.72
CA MET A 149 9.99 -26.42 9.60
C MET A 149 9.57 -27.37 8.47
N LYS A 150 9.21 -28.62 8.81
CA LYS A 150 8.82 -29.63 7.81
C LYS A 150 7.57 -29.23 7.03
N ALA A 151 6.57 -28.64 7.69
CA ALA A 151 5.38 -28.15 7.02
C ALA A 151 5.69 -26.90 6.17
N PHE A 152 6.54 -26.00 6.69
CA PHE A 152 6.90 -24.76 6.03
C PHE A 152 7.65 -25.03 4.73
N SER A 153 8.74 -25.80 4.79
CA SER A 153 9.53 -26.14 3.62
C SER A 153 8.68 -26.87 2.57
N LYS A 154 7.79 -27.80 3.00
CA LYS A 154 6.92 -28.54 2.07
C LYS A 154 5.92 -27.61 1.38
N LYS A 155 5.32 -26.68 2.14
CA LYS A 155 4.39 -25.68 1.60
C LYS A 155 5.10 -24.74 0.64
N MET A 156 6.30 -24.28 0.98
CA MET A 156 7.13 -23.43 0.13
C MET A 156 7.48 -24.12 -1.20
N ALA A 157 7.97 -25.37 -1.17
CA ALA A 157 8.25 -26.16 -2.38
C ALA A 157 7.00 -26.32 -3.26
N THR A 158 5.82 -26.55 -2.64
CA THR A 158 4.54 -26.63 -3.35
C THR A 158 4.18 -25.30 -4.04
N LEU A 159 4.35 -24.18 -3.35
CA LEU A 159 3.99 -22.84 -3.86
C LEU A 159 4.91 -22.39 -5.00
N PHE A 160 6.19 -22.80 -4.98
CA PHE A 160 7.14 -22.53 -6.07
C PHE A 160 7.16 -23.59 -7.18
N GLY A 161 6.37 -24.66 -7.04
CA GLY A 161 6.36 -25.76 -8.02
C GLY A 161 7.67 -26.56 -8.06
N ASP A 162 8.47 -26.53 -7.00
CA ASP A 162 9.70 -27.31 -6.91
C ASP A 162 9.38 -28.79 -6.65
N LYS A 163 9.92 -29.66 -7.50
CA LYS A 163 9.76 -31.12 -7.41
C LYS A 163 10.73 -31.73 -6.41
N LYS A 164 11.79 -31.03 -6.04
CA LYS A 164 12.77 -31.49 -5.05
C LYS A 164 12.49 -30.82 -3.71
N TYR A 165 12.40 -31.64 -2.67
CA TYR A 165 12.06 -31.19 -1.34
C TYR A 165 13.11 -31.69 -0.35
N LYS A 166 13.86 -30.76 0.24
CA LYS A 166 14.63 -30.99 1.46
C LYS A 166 14.05 -30.07 2.55
N PRO A 167 13.69 -30.59 3.74
CA PRO A 167 13.33 -29.74 4.87
C PRO A 167 14.49 -28.81 5.23
N PHE A 168 14.18 -27.62 5.76
CA PHE A 168 15.18 -26.76 6.39
C PHE A 168 15.80 -27.47 7.59
N ASP A 169 17.10 -27.22 7.80
CA ASP A 169 17.89 -27.88 8.84
C ASP A 169 17.73 -27.17 10.20
N SER A 170 17.17 -25.95 10.23
CA SER A 170 16.90 -25.20 11.46
C SER A 170 15.70 -24.24 11.38
N THR A 171 15.18 -23.85 12.55
CA THR A 171 14.14 -22.82 12.67
C THR A 171 14.66 -21.47 12.17
N LEU A 172 15.96 -21.21 12.31
CA LEU A 172 16.61 -20.01 11.81
C LEU A 172 16.52 -19.92 10.29
N GLU A 173 16.91 -20.98 9.57
CA GLU A 173 16.80 -21.05 8.10
C GLU A 173 15.37 -20.84 7.61
N MET A 174 14.38 -21.36 8.35
CA MET A 174 12.97 -21.15 8.04
C MET A 174 12.58 -19.66 8.15
N TYR A 175 13.01 -18.97 9.21
CA TYR A 175 12.79 -17.53 9.35
C TYR A 175 13.54 -16.75 8.29
N ASP A 176 14.82 -17.04 8.05
CA ASP A 176 15.63 -16.34 7.06
C ASP A 176 15.01 -16.47 5.66
N SER A 177 14.53 -17.67 5.31
CA SER A 177 13.81 -17.88 4.04
C SER A 177 12.56 -17.01 3.93
N TYR A 178 11.79 -16.83 5.01
CA TYR A 178 10.61 -15.96 4.99
C TYR A 178 10.99 -14.49 4.83
N PHE A 179 12.05 -14.04 5.49
CA PHE A 179 12.54 -12.66 5.38
C PHE A 179 13.20 -12.38 4.01
N GLU A 180 13.84 -13.36 3.39
CA GLU A 180 14.31 -13.26 2.00
C GLU A 180 13.14 -13.14 1.01
N LEU A 181 12.03 -13.87 1.25
CA LEU A 181 10.80 -13.64 0.47
C LEU A 181 10.27 -12.23 0.66
N LEU A 182 10.25 -11.71 1.90
CA LEU A 182 9.80 -10.35 2.20
C LEU A 182 10.68 -9.30 1.50
N LYS A 183 12.00 -9.49 1.49
CA LYS A 183 12.95 -8.65 0.74
C LYS A 183 12.70 -8.72 -0.76
N GLY A 184 12.43 -9.92 -1.29
CA GLY A 184 12.03 -10.11 -2.68
C GLY A 184 10.74 -9.36 -3.03
N VAL A 185 9.74 -9.38 -2.15
CA VAL A 185 8.52 -8.57 -2.30
C VAL A 185 8.86 -7.09 -2.36
N TYR A 186 9.63 -6.58 -1.39
CA TYR A 186 10.04 -5.18 -1.32
C TYR A 186 10.70 -4.70 -2.63
N LEU A 187 11.68 -5.44 -3.13
CA LEU A 187 12.37 -5.10 -4.38
C LEU A 187 11.45 -5.12 -5.61
N ASN A 188 10.34 -5.85 -5.57
CA ASN A 188 9.36 -5.83 -6.64
C ASN A 188 8.42 -4.63 -6.56
N ILE A 189 7.97 -4.25 -5.35
CA ILE A 189 6.99 -3.16 -5.15
C ILE A 189 7.61 -1.78 -4.93
N ALA A 190 8.91 -1.67 -4.66
CA ALA A 190 9.61 -0.40 -4.53
C ALA A 190 10.05 0.11 -5.92
N PRO A 191 9.48 1.21 -6.45
CA PRO A 191 9.94 1.75 -7.72
C PRO A 191 11.41 2.18 -7.66
N GLN A 192 12.11 2.14 -8.81
CA GLN A 192 13.55 2.45 -8.83
C GLN A 192 13.85 3.84 -8.25
N ARG A 193 13.03 4.84 -8.58
CA ARG A 193 13.16 6.19 -8.03
C ARG A 193 13.00 6.23 -6.51
N TYR A 194 12.10 5.42 -5.95
CA TYR A 194 11.98 5.30 -4.50
C TYR A 194 13.27 4.76 -3.87
N LEU A 195 13.87 3.75 -4.50
CA LEU A 195 15.12 3.13 -4.04
C LEU A 195 16.30 4.10 -4.11
N ASP A 196 16.40 4.86 -5.20
CA ASP A 196 17.52 5.76 -5.46
C ASP A 196 17.48 7.03 -4.60
N ASP A 197 16.28 7.51 -4.24
CA ASP A 197 16.10 8.75 -3.49
C ASP A 197 15.86 8.48 -1.99
N TRP A 198 14.69 7.93 -1.62
CA TRP A 198 14.26 7.80 -0.23
C TRP A 198 14.99 6.70 0.52
N HIS A 199 15.03 5.49 -0.05
CA HIS A 199 15.68 4.36 0.60
C HIS A 199 17.20 4.63 0.75
N ALA A 200 17.86 5.09 -0.30
CA ALA A 200 19.28 5.43 -0.27
C ALA A 200 19.59 6.58 0.69
N GLY A 201 18.71 7.59 0.78
CA GLY A 201 18.91 8.76 1.65
C GLY A 201 18.69 8.49 3.14
N PHE A 202 17.75 7.60 3.48
CA PHE A 202 17.34 7.41 4.87
C PHE A 202 17.62 6.00 5.41
N ILE A 203 17.14 4.95 4.74
CA ILE A 203 17.20 3.57 5.26
C ILE A 203 18.59 2.96 5.10
N LYS A 204 19.23 3.13 3.95
CA LYS A 204 20.56 2.57 3.69
C LYS A 204 21.61 3.02 4.73
N PRO A 205 21.67 4.29 5.15
CA PRO A 205 22.52 4.72 6.25
C PRO A 205 22.26 4.00 7.59
N LEU A 206 21.00 3.62 7.87
CA LEU A 206 20.65 2.88 9.09
C LEU A 206 21.08 1.41 9.01
N GLU A 207 20.92 0.78 7.84
CA GLU A 207 21.46 -0.57 7.60
C GLU A 207 22.99 -0.58 7.80
N ASP A 208 23.69 0.37 7.17
CA ASP A 208 25.14 0.49 7.25
C ASP A 208 25.61 0.80 8.69
N LEU A 209 24.81 1.54 9.47
CA LEU A 209 25.06 1.74 10.89
C LEU A 209 25.00 0.42 11.65
N ILE A 210 23.94 -0.36 11.48
CA ILE A 210 23.80 -1.66 12.15
C ILE A 210 24.98 -2.56 11.80
N ASP A 211 25.40 -2.59 10.53
CA ASP A 211 26.52 -3.41 10.07
C ASP A 211 27.87 -3.02 10.68
N ARG A 212 28.11 -1.73 10.93
CA ARG A 212 29.35 -1.24 11.56
C ARG A 212 29.44 -1.52 13.06
N LEU A 213 28.32 -1.58 13.76
CA LEU A 213 28.30 -1.79 15.21
C LEU A 213 28.79 -3.19 15.60
N THR A 214 29.38 -3.32 16.77
CA THR A 214 29.74 -4.60 17.38
C THR A 214 28.49 -5.35 17.88
N VAL A 215 28.62 -6.65 18.14
CA VAL A 215 27.53 -7.47 18.70
C VAL A 215 27.04 -6.90 20.05
N ASP A 216 27.96 -6.44 20.90
CA ASP A 216 27.61 -5.88 22.21
C ASP A 216 26.87 -4.55 22.08
N GLU A 217 27.31 -3.65 21.19
CA GLU A 217 26.60 -2.39 20.91
C GLU A 217 25.18 -2.64 20.37
N VAL A 218 25.01 -3.61 19.46
CA VAL A 218 23.68 -3.98 18.94
C VAL A 218 22.81 -4.59 20.04
N ARG A 219 23.40 -5.36 20.96
CA ARG A 219 22.68 -5.91 22.12
C ARG A 219 22.18 -4.78 23.03
N ASP A 220 23.00 -3.77 23.30
CA ASP A 220 22.63 -2.62 24.12
C ASP A 220 21.50 -1.79 23.48
N ILE A 221 21.58 -1.55 22.17
CA ILE A 221 20.53 -0.88 21.39
C ILE A 221 19.22 -1.68 21.47
N LYS A 222 19.29 -3.00 21.26
CA LYS A 222 18.14 -3.88 21.33
C LYS A 222 17.47 -3.82 22.71
N VAL A 223 18.26 -3.84 23.80
CA VAL A 223 17.73 -3.72 25.17
C VAL A 223 16.95 -2.42 25.34
N LYS A 224 17.48 -1.30 24.86
CA LYS A 224 16.78 0.00 24.92
C LYS A 224 15.50 0.03 24.09
N LEU A 225 15.52 -0.51 22.87
CA LEU A 225 14.33 -0.60 22.01
C LEU A 225 13.24 -1.52 22.59
N ASP A 226 13.65 -2.62 23.22
CA ASP A 226 12.77 -3.59 23.86
C ASP A 226 12.15 -3.09 25.18
N ALA A 227 12.70 -2.03 25.78
CA ALA A 227 12.20 -1.45 27.02
C ALA A 227 10.74 -0.97 26.93
N SER A 228 10.29 -0.60 25.72
CA SER A 228 8.90 -0.21 25.41
C SER A 228 8.18 -1.28 24.58
N GLY A 229 8.43 -2.55 24.86
CA GLY A 229 7.86 -3.69 24.15
C GLY A 229 8.82 -4.32 23.14
N LEU A 230 8.83 -5.65 23.06
CA LEU A 230 9.79 -6.41 22.27
C LEU A 230 9.64 -6.11 20.77
N ILE A 231 10.70 -5.66 20.10
CA ILE A 231 10.69 -5.43 18.64
C ILE A 231 10.43 -6.73 17.87
N SER A 232 10.86 -7.86 18.42
CA SER A 232 10.59 -9.18 17.86
C SER A 232 9.14 -9.63 17.98
N LYS A 233 8.43 -9.15 18.99
CA LYS A 233 7.00 -9.39 19.14
C LYS A 233 6.23 -8.53 18.14
N TRP A 234 6.55 -7.24 18.06
CA TRP A 234 5.95 -6.32 17.10
C TRP A 234 6.01 -6.87 15.66
N TYR A 235 7.19 -7.23 15.14
CA TYR A 235 7.23 -7.68 13.75
C TYR A 235 6.51 -9.03 13.55
N LYS A 236 6.55 -9.96 14.52
CA LYS A 236 5.89 -11.28 14.38
C LYS A 236 4.36 -11.21 14.48
N ASP A 237 3.87 -10.37 15.38
CA ASP A 237 2.46 -10.35 15.78
C ASP A 237 1.66 -9.27 15.08
N GLU A 238 2.31 -8.20 14.60
CA GLU A 238 1.65 -7.05 14.00
C GLU A 238 2.13 -6.81 12.56
N ALA A 239 3.42 -6.57 12.35
CA ALA A 239 3.94 -6.18 11.03
C ALA A 239 3.81 -7.30 9.98
N LEU A 240 4.27 -8.53 10.28
CA LEU A 240 4.21 -9.64 9.34
C LEU A 240 2.76 -10.03 8.95
N PRO A 241 1.78 -10.09 9.88
CA PRO A 241 0.38 -10.27 9.52
C PRO A 241 -0.18 -9.19 8.60
N PHE A 242 0.04 -7.91 8.93
CA PHE A 242 -0.40 -6.80 8.09
C PHE A 242 0.22 -6.88 6.69
N LEU A 243 1.55 -7.03 6.61
CA LEU A 243 2.27 -7.15 5.35
C LEU A 243 1.80 -8.34 4.53
N ALA A 244 1.61 -9.52 5.14
CA ALA A 244 1.11 -10.69 4.44
C ALA A 244 -0.29 -10.47 3.84
N LYS A 245 -1.20 -9.84 4.59
CA LYS A 245 -2.57 -9.49 4.14
C LYS A 245 -2.56 -8.45 3.02
N SER A 246 -1.75 -7.40 3.18
CA SER A 246 -1.63 -6.30 2.21
C SER A 246 -1.01 -6.77 0.91
N ILE A 247 0.04 -7.59 0.96
CA ILE A 247 0.69 -8.14 -0.23
C ILE A 247 -0.23 -9.12 -0.99
N ASP A 248 -1.01 -9.94 -0.28
CA ASP A 248 -2.00 -10.83 -0.90
C ASP A 248 -3.07 -10.05 -1.69
N ASN A 249 -3.32 -8.79 -1.33
CA ASN A 249 -4.27 -7.89 -1.97
C ASN A 249 -3.63 -6.75 -2.76
N ILE A 250 -2.32 -6.79 -3.00
CA ILE A 250 -1.55 -5.66 -3.54
C ILE A 250 -2.08 -5.16 -4.89
N GLN A 251 -2.70 -6.05 -5.67
CA GLN A 251 -3.30 -5.72 -6.96
C GLN A 251 -4.42 -4.66 -6.89
N LYS A 252 -5.03 -4.49 -5.71
CA LYS A 252 -6.08 -3.49 -5.48
C LYS A 252 -5.54 -2.05 -5.53
N ILE A 253 -4.26 -1.83 -5.26
CA ILE A 253 -3.64 -0.48 -5.21
C ILE A 253 -2.56 -0.26 -6.26
N ILE A 254 -2.30 -1.23 -7.15
CA ILE A 254 -1.30 -1.10 -8.22
C ILE A 254 -1.45 0.22 -8.99
N PRO A 255 -2.64 0.64 -9.46
CA PRO A 255 -2.80 1.89 -10.20
C PRO A 255 -2.18 3.12 -9.51
N ALA A 256 -2.15 3.17 -8.18
CA ALA A 256 -1.58 4.30 -7.42
C ALA A 256 -0.06 4.28 -7.30
N MET A 257 0.58 3.13 -7.54
CA MET A 257 2.05 3.00 -7.47
C MET A 257 2.78 3.83 -8.54
N ILE A 258 2.08 4.27 -9.59
CA ILE A 258 2.63 5.15 -10.61
C ILE A 258 3.14 6.48 -10.02
N TYR A 259 2.51 7.01 -8.97
CA TYR A 259 2.98 8.24 -8.32
C TYR A 259 4.37 8.07 -7.72
N ALA A 260 4.60 6.99 -6.97
CA ALA A 260 5.92 6.68 -6.43
C ALA A 260 6.93 6.41 -7.55
N SER A 261 6.51 5.78 -8.66
CA SER A 261 7.37 5.59 -9.84
C SER A 261 7.75 6.91 -10.52
N ALA A 262 6.88 7.91 -10.48
CA ALA A 262 7.11 9.24 -11.03
C ALA A 262 7.73 10.22 -10.02
N GLY A 263 7.89 9.82 -8.75
CA GLY A 263 8.41 10.68 -7.68
C GLY A 263 7.44 11.78 -7.25
N ILE A 264 6.14 11.56 -7.41
CA ILE A 264 5.08 12.49 -7.03
C ILE A 264 4.67 12.23 -5.58
N LYS A 265 4.79 13.28 -4.74
CA LYS A 265 4.57 13.23 -3.29
C LYS A 265 3.14 13.62 -2.90
N ASP A 266 2.69 14.78 -3.37
CA ASP A 266 1.33 15.26 -3.13
C ASP A 266 0.43 14.91 -4.32
N VAL A 267 -0.77 14.43 -4.05
CA VAL A 267 -1.78 14.12 -5.07
C VAL A 267 -2.92 15.13 -5.03
N VAL A 268 -3.08 15.91 -3.95
CA VAL A 268 -4.18 16.86 -3.75
C VAL A 268 -4.09 18.01 -4.76
N GLU A 269 -2.87 18.48 -5.07
CA GLU A 269 -2.63 19.46 -6.13
C GLU A 269 -2.46 18.83 -7.52
N ASN A 270 -2.31 17.50 -7.58
CA ASN A 270 -1.88 16.76 -8.77
C ASN A 270 -3.00 15.93 -9.41
N GLY A 271 -4.18 16.54 -9.50
CA GLY A 271 -5.26 16.25 -10.43
C GLY A 271 -5.95 14.88 -10.31
N ASP A 272 -7.17 14.91 -10.83
CA ASP A 272 -8.26 14.02 -10.50
C ASP A 272 -8.18 12.64 -11.16
N LEU A 273 -7.10 11.90 -10.93
CA LEU A 273 -7.02 10.51 -11.31
C LEU A 273 -7.90 9.64 -10.41
N LYS A 274 -8.54 8.65 -11.02
CA LYS A 274 -9.53 7.78 -10.39
C LYS A 274 -9.07 6.32 -10.41
N ILE A 275 -9.65 5.52 -9.53
CA ILE A 275 -9.34 4.09 -9.39
C ILE A 275 -10.61 3.29 -9.16
N ALA A 276 -10.73 2.15 -9.83
CA ALA A 276 -11.88 1.26 -9.68
C ALA A 276 -11.47 -0.14 -9.22
N THR A 277 -10.27 -0.29 -8.65
CA THR A 277 -9.73 -1.58 -8.18
C THR A 277 -9.89 -1.80 -6.68
N ILE A 278 -10.31 -0.77 -5.93
CA ILE A 278 -10.53 -0.76 -4.49
C ILE A 278 -11.59 0.28 -4.13
N GLY A 279 -12.41 0.01 -3.10
CA GLY A 279 -13.39 0.95 -2.57
C GLY A 279 -12.80 1.86 -1.49
N CYS A 280 -13.55 2.91 -1.11
CA CYS A 280 -13.14 3.87 -0.08
C CYS A 280 -12.93 3.18 1.28
N ASP A 281 -13.91 2.42 1.77
CA ASP A 281 -13.82 1.72 3.06
C ASP A 281 -12.60 0.79 3.12
N ASP A 282 -12.39 -0.01 2.06
CA ASP A 282 -11.28 -0.96 1.94
C ASP A 282 -9.91 -0.27 2.06
N VAL A 283 -9.72 0.89 1.40
CA VAL A 283 -8.44 1.60 1.46
C VAL A 283 -8.25 2.35 2.76
N MET A 284 -9.33 2.92 3.32
CA MET A 284 -9.28 3.63 4.61
C MET A 284 -8.96 2.67 5.76
N ASP A 285 -9.51 1.46 5.73
CA ASP A 285 -9.16 0.42 6.69
C ASP A 285 -7.72 -0.07 6.52
N MET A 286 -7.25 -0.27 5.29
CA MET A 286 -5.85 -0.61 5.03
C MET A 286 -4.90 0.48 5.55
N TYR A 287 -5.24 1.75 5.31
CA TYR A 287 -4.46 2.89 5.74
C TYR A 287 -4.40 2.98 7.27
N LYS A 288 -5.56 2.93 7.94
CA LYS A 288 -5.69 2.99 9.41
C LYS A 288 -4.91 1.86 10.07
N GLU A 289 -5.10 0.61 9.60
CA GLU A 289 -4.41 -0.56 10.15
C GLU A 289 -2.89 -0.43 9.98
N GLY A 290 -2.43 -0.07 8.77
CA GLY A 290 -1.01 0.13 8.49
C GLY A 290 -0.40 1.25 9.33
N TYR A 291 -1.15 2.33 9.56
CA TYR A 291 -0.69 3.50 10.32
C TYR A 291 -0.38 3.11 11.75
N GLU A 292 -1.28 2.36 12.42
CA GLU A 292 -1.06 1.90 13.80
C GLU A 292 0.14 0.95 13.89
N VAL A 293 0.19 -0.03 12.98
CA VAL A 293 1.28 -1.03 12.96
C VAL A 293 2.63 -0.34 12.74
N PHE A 294 2.69 0.66 11.87
CA PHE A 294 3.93 1.41 11.62
C PHE A 294 4.29 2.29 12.80
N ALA A 295 3.32 2.96 13.43
CA ALA A 295 3.55 3.78 14.63
C ALA A 295 4.23 2.97 15.75
N HIS A 296 3.78 1.74 16.00
CA HIS A 296 4.41 0.85 16.99
C HIS A 296 5.86 0.46 16.63
N GLY A 297 6.19 0.46 15.33
CA GLY A 297 7.54 0.21 14.81
C GLY A 297 8.45 1.44 14.75
N LEU A 298 7.89 2.68 14.79
CA LEU A 298 8.64 3.93 14.56
C LEU A 298 9.85 4.09 15.49
N LYS A 299 9.77 3.60 16.73
CA LYS A 299 10.87 3.65 17.69
C LYS A 299 12.17 3.01 17.16
N ILE A 300 12.07 2.02 16.25
CA ILE A 300 13.24 1.39 15.64
C ILE A 300 13.95 2.40 14.73
N LEU A 301 13.21 3.04 13.82
CA LEU A 301 13.76 4.04 12.91
C LEU A 301 14.29 5.26 13.66
N VAL A 302 13.50 5.81 14.57
CA VAL A 302 13.86 6.99 15.37
C VAL A 302 15.08 6.69 16.24
N GLY A 303 15.11 5.52 16.89
CA GLY A 303 16.24 5.13 17.71
C GLY A 303 17.54 4.99 16.91
N LEU A 304 17.50 4.30 15.76
CA LEU A 304 18.66 4.18 14.89
C LEU A 304 19.11 5.54 14.35
N ASN A 305 18.18 6.42 13.99
CA ASN A 305 18.50 7.76 13.53
C ASN A 305 19.14 8.62 14.63
N ASN A 306 18.60 8.58 15.86
CA ASN A 306 19.19 9.27 17.00
C ASN A 306 20.61 8.76 17.29
N LEU A 307 20.81 7.45 17.23
CA LEU A 307 22.14 6.86 17.39
C LEU A 307 23.09 7.33 16.29
N ARG A 308 22.64 7.37 15.03
CA ARG A 308 23.44 7.83 13.89
C ARG A 308 23.89 9.27 14.05
N GLU A 309 22.97 10.16 14.40
CA GLU A 309 23.23 11.61 14.42
C GLU A 309 23.93 12.05 15.71
N ASN A 310 23.67 11.37 16.83
CA ASN A 310 24.08 11.83 18.16
C ASN A 310 24.95 10.84 18.93
N ASN A 311 25.29 9.68 18.36
CA ASN A 311 25.93 8.55 19.06
C ASN A 311 25.16 8.09 20.32
N ASN A 312 23.87 8.42 20.42
CA ASN A 312 23.02 8.01 21.52
C ASN A 312 21.55 7.97 21.09
N ILE A 313 20.93 6.79 21.26
CA ILE A 313 19.53 6.53 20.91
C ILE A 313 18.52 7.43 21.65
N ASP A 314 18.88 7.92 22.83
CA ASP A 314 18.02 8.73 23.69
C ASP A 314 18.15 10.24 23.42
N VAL A 315 19.07 10.68 22.54
CA VAL A 315 19.24 12.11 22.27
C VAL A 315 18.31 12.55 21.14
N PHE A 316 17.34 13.40 21.48
CA PHE A 316 16.41 14.04 20.55
C PHE A 316 16.80 15.53 20.36
N THR A 317 17.53 15.83 19.29
CA THR A 317 18.00 17.21 18.99
C THR A 317 16.94 18.08 18.33
N ASN A 318 15.98 17.48 17.61
CA ASN A 318 14.98 18.17 16.80
C ASN A 318 13.54 17.78 17.16
N SER A 319 13.27 17.47 18.43
CA SER A 319 11.92 17.08 18.86
C SER A 319 10.95 18.25 18.82
N GLY A 320 9.79 18.05 18.19
CA GLY A 320 8.66 18.98 18.28
C GLY A 320 8.00 19.01 19.67
N LEU A 321 8.30 18.02 20.53
CA LEU A 321 7.76 17.90 21.89
C LEU A 321 8.86 17.99 22.95
N SER A 322 8.69 18.91 23.91
CA SER A 322 9.67 19.16 24.99
C SER A 322 9.78 18.04 26.02
N ASP A 323 8.81 17.14 26.10
CA ASP A 323 8.77 16.05 27.07
C ASP A 323 9.25 14.69 26.53
N VAL A 324 9.74 14.68 25.28
CA VAL A 324 10.35 13.51 24.63
C VAL A 324 11.88 13.66 24.63
N ASP A 325 12.51 13.07 25.64
CA ASP A 325 13.97 13.11 25.86
C ASP A 325 14.64 11.72 25.89
N THR A 326 13.87 10.65 25.61
CA THR A 326 14.35 9.26 25.56
C THR A 326 13.50 8.46 24.58
N ILE A 327 14.05 7.36 24.06
CA ILE A 327 13.33 6.50 23.11
C ILE A 327 12.11 5.83 23.76
N THR A 328 12.19 5.56 25.07
CA THR A 328 11.09 5.00 25.86
C THR A 328 9.94 6.00 26.00
N LYS A 329 10.23 7.28 26.30
CA LYS A 329 9.18 8.30 26.36
C LYS A 329 8.55 8.55 25.00
N PHE A 330 9.35 8.53 23.92
CA PHE A 330 8.84 8.60 22.55
C PHE A 330 7.87 7.44 22.27
N ALA A 331 8.29 6.20 22.53
CA ALA A 331 7.48 5.01 22.29
C ALA A 331 6.20 4.93 23.15
N GLY A 332 6.16 5.64 24.28
CA GLY A 332 4.97 5.74 25.14
C GLY A 332 3.92 6.75 24.66
N LYS A 333 4.20 7.54 23.61
CA LYS A 333 3.24 8.49 23.05
C LYS A 333 2.17 7.80 22.21
N ALA A 334 1.00 8.42 22.10
CA ALA A 334 0.03 8.05 21.08
C ALA A 334 0.63 8.31 19.68
N ALA A 335 0.23 7.53 18.67
CA ALA A 335 0.80 7.60 17.33
C ALA A 335 0.82 9.02 16.74
N GLY A 336 -0.27 9.78 16.86
CA GLY A 336 -0.31 11.17 16.39
C GLY A 336 0.71 12.10 17.08
N LYS A 337 0.98 11.87 18.37
CA LYS A 337 2.00 12.59 19.14
C LYS A 337 3.43 12.13 18.82
N MET A 338 3.61 10.89 18.37
CA MET A 338 4.90 10.45 17.83
C MET A 338 5.23 11.24 16.55
N ILE A 339 4.26 11.44 15.66
CA ILE A 339 4.48 12.22 14.43
C ILE A 339 4.82 13.68 14.75
N GLU A 340 4.08 14.32 15.67
CA GLU A 340 4.36 15.68 16.14
C GLU A 340 5.78 15.83 16.70
N ALA A 341 6.28 14.81 17.42
CA ALA A 341 7.65 14.80 17.92
C ALA A 341 8.71 14.79 16.80
N LEU A 342 8.36 14.37 15.58
CA LEU A 342 9.28 14.21 14.45
C LEU A 342 9.19 15.36 13.43
N GLU A 343 8.22 16.27 13.56
CA GLU A 343 8.02 17.39 12.61
C GLU A 343 9.26 18.29 12.45
N GLY A 344 10.08 18.42 13.49
CA GLY A 344 11.34 19.18 13.44
C GLY A 344 12.48 18.47 12.72
N ASN A 345 12.34 17.18 12.38
CA ASN A 345 13.36 16.38 11.72
C ASN A 345 13.09 16.28 10.21
N GLY A 346 13.65 17.22 9.44
CA GLY A 346 13.45 17.30 7.98
C GLY A 346 13.77 16.00 7.23
N ALA A 347 14.87 15.33 7.56
CA ALA A 347 15.24 14.06 6.91
C ALA A 347 14.21 12.95 7.18
N PHE A 348 13.67 12.90 8.40
CA PHE A 348 12.62 11.95 8.76
C PHE A 348 11.30 12.31 8.04
N MET A 349 10.92 13.58 8.03
CA MET A 349 9.69 14.03 7.36
C MET A 349 9.75 13.81 5.84
N ASP A 350 10.92 14.01 5.22
CA ASP A 350 11.16 13.72 3.81
C ASP A 350 11.06 12.22 3.50
N TYR A 351 11.61 11.37 4.38
CA TYR A 351 11.46 9.90 4.28
C TYR A 351 9.99 9.49 4.39
N MET A 352 9.28 10.02 5.40
CA MET A 352 7.90 9.68 5.68
C MET A 352 6.95 10.09 4.55
N ASP A 353 7.32 11.10 3.77
CA ASP A 353 6.63 11.49 2.53
C ASP A 353 5.11 11.68 2.70
N GLY A 354 4.70 12.22 3.85
CA GLY A 354 3.28 12.42 4.20
C GLY A 354 2.48 11.14 4.45
N SER A 355 3.09 9.95 4.42
CA SER A 355 2.42 8.65 4.60
C SER A 355 1.74 8.49 5.95
N MET A 356 2.17 9.23 6.98
CA MET A 356 1.55 9.25 8.32
C MET A 356 0.76 10.55 8.55
N ASN A 357 -0.43 10.63 7.96
CA ASN A 357 -1.36 11.73 8.11
C ASN A 357 -2.39 11.44 9.22
N ASN A 358 -2.22 12.12 10.36
CA ASN A 358 -3.09 11.99 11.53
C ASN A 358 -4.57 12.30 11.22
N LYS A 359 -4.82 13.22 10.28
CA LYS A 359 -6.19 13.66 9.95
C LYS A 359 -6.96 12.54 9.26
N ILE A 360 -6.36 11.92 8.24
CA ILE A 360 -6.96 10.77 7.52
C ILE A 360 -7.19 9.60 8.50
N ARG A 361 -6.19 9.26 9.32
CA ARG A 361 -6.29 8.16 10.27
C ARG A 361 -7.39 8.39 11.32
N ASN A 362 -7.49 9.60 11.87
CA ASN A 362 -8.50 9.92 12.89
C ASN A 362 -9.91 9.85 12.30
N ALA A 363 -10.12 10.43 11.11
CA ALA A 363 -11.38 10.31 10.37
C ALA A 363 -11.78 8.83 10.14
N ALA A 364 -10.83 7.99 9.73
CA ALA A 364 -11.05 6.55 9.55
C ALA A 364 -11.36 5.78 10.85
N SER A 365 -11.13 6.39 12.01
CA SER A 365 -11.25 5.74 13.32
C SER A 365 -12.61 5.93 13.99
N HIS A 366 -13.48 6.81 13.48
CA HIS A 366 -14.83 6.99 14.01
C HIS A 366 -15.89 6.98 12.91
N SER A 367 -17.09 6.55 13.29
CA SER A 367 -18.24 6.55 12.39
C SER A 367 -18.57 7.99 11.95
N GLY A 368 -18.88 8.17 10.67
CA GLY A 368 -19.18 9.49 10.09
C GLY A 368 -17.96 10.41 9.93
N GLY A 369 -16.73 9.93 10.16
CA GLY A 369 -15.52 10.71 9.94
C GLY A 369 -15.09 10.83 8.48
N VAL A 370 -15.61 9.98 7.61
CA VAL A 370 -15.23 9.90 6.20
C VAL A 370 -16.47 10.11 5.33
N TYR A 371 -16.46 11.17 4.52
CA TYR A 371 -17.44 11.36 3.45
C TYR A 371 -16.75 11.18 2.11
N TYR A 372 -17.39 10.43 1.23
CA TYR A 372 -16.83 10.03 -0.07
C TYR A 372 -17.80 10.41 -1.17
N ASP A 373 -17.31 11.13 -2.18
CA ASP A 373 -18.06 11.37 -3.41
C ASP A 373 -17.71 10.27 -4.43
N PRO A 374 -18.66 9.40 -4.82
CA PRO A 374 -18.38 8.29 -5.74
C PRO A 374 -18.13 8.73 -7.19
N ILE A 375 -18.49 9.96 -7.56
CA ILE A 375 -18.28 10.55 -8.90
C ILE A 375 -16.88 11.14 -9.01
N THR A 376 -16.48 11.97 -8.04
CA THR A 376 -15.17 12.62 -8.06
C THR A 376 -14.11 11.82 -7.32
N GLN A 377 -14.48 10.80 -6.55
CA GLN A 377 -13.58 10.11 -5.61
C GLN A 377 -12.87 11.03 -4.61
N HIS A 378 -13.41 12.23 -4.39
CA HIS A 378 -13.00 13.13 -3.34
C HIS A 378 -13.39 12.52 -1.98
N ILE A 379 -12.53 12.71 -0.99
CA ILE A 379 -12.73 12.25 0.38
C ILE A 379 -12.58 13.44 1.32
N GLU A 380 -13.64 13.73 2.07
CA GLU A 380 -13.61 14.68 3.18
C GLU A 380 -13.36 13.88 4.48
N CYS A 381 -12.21 14.13 5.12
CA CYS A 381 -11.85 13.56 6.40
C CYS A 381 -12.17 14.55 7.53
N HIS A 382 -13.28 14.32 8.22
CA HIS A 382 -13.63 15.02 9.46
C HIS A 382 -12.87 14.36 10.61
N TYR A 383 -11.77 14.97 11.03
CA TYR A 383 -10.77 14.32 11.88
C TYR A 383 -10.87 14.68 13.37
N ASP A 384 -11.83 15.53 13.72
CA ASP A 384 -12.14 15.92 15.09
C ASP A 384 -13.62 15.64 15.36
N ALA A 385 -13.90 14.60 16.15
CA ALA A 385 -15.26 14.19 16.49
C ALA A 385 -16.04 15.23 17.33
N THR A 386 -15.40 16.32 17.75
CA THR A 386 -16.03 17.42 18.51
C THR A 386 -16.22 18.68 17.68
N ASP A 387 -15.65 18.74 16.47
CA ASP A 387 -15.65 19.92 15.61
C ASP A 387 -15.74 19.50 14.14
N ASP A 388 -16.97 19.39 13.64
CA ASP A 388 -17.27 18.98 12.26
C ASP A 388 -16.73 19.96 11.20
N CYS A 389 -16.32 21.19 11.58
CA CYS A 389 -15.71 22.14 10.67
C CYS A 389 -14.24 21.80 10.35
N LYS A 390 -13.61 20.89 11.11
CA LYS A 390 -12.24 20.45 10.86
C LYS A 390 -12.20 19.34 9.82
N VAL A 391 -12.13 19.77 8.57
CA VAL A 391 -12.06 18.89 7.40
C VAL A 391 -10.64 18.87 6.83
N TYR A 392 -10.20 17.69 6.40
CA TYR A 392 -9.03 17.52 5.55
C TYR A 392 -9.48 16.84 4.26
N GLU A 393 -9.20 17.49 3.13
CA GLU A 393 -9.59 17.00 1.82
C GLU A 393 -8.49 16.13 1.20
N THR A 394 -8.90 15.03 0.58
CA THR A 394 -8.01 14.14 -0.15
C THR A 394 -8.77 13.38 -1.25
N THR A 395 -8.09 12.44 -1.92
CA THR A 395 -8.71 11.60 -2.95
C THR A 395 -8.43 10.14 -2.71
N LEU A 396 -9.27 9.26 -3.27
CA LEU A 396 -9.07 7.80 -3.15
C LEU A 396 -7.69 7.35 -3.66
N MET A 397 -7.22 7.94 -4.77
CA MET A 397 -5.89 7.71 -5.32
C MET A 397 -4.76 8.14 -4.38
N SER A 398 -4.93 9.28 -3.69
CA SER A 398 -3.97 9.74 -2.69
C SER A 398 -3.84 8.73 -1.55
N VAL A 399 -4.95 8.28 -0.96
CA VAL A 399 -4.91 7.31 0.15
C VAL A 399 -4.30 5.97 -0.30
N CYS A 400 -4.57 5.52 -1.54
CA CYS A 400 -3.91 4.34 -2.11
C CYS A 400 -2.39 4.50 -2.21
N ARG A 401 -1.91 5.68 -2.61
CA ARG A 401 -0.48 6.01 -2.64
C ARG A 401 0.12 5.96 -1.23
N LEU A 402 -0.55 6.56 -0.25
CA LEU A 402 -0.08 6.53 1.14
C LEU A 402 0.00 5.10 1.67
N CYS A 403 -0.96 4.24 1.34
CA CYS A 403 -0.90 2.81 1.67
C CYS A 403 0.32 2.12 1.05
N HIS A 404 0.63 2.41 -0.23
CA HIS A 404 1.82 1.85 -0.89
C HIS A 404 3.11 2.26 -0.17
N VAL A 405 3.29 3.55 0.09
CA VAL A 405 4.47 4.08 0.80
C VAL A 405 4.58 3.48 2.20
N LEU A 406 3.45 3.38 2.92
CA LEU A 406 3.40 2.81 4.26
C LEU A 406 3.77 1.32 4.29
N ILE A 407 3.37 0.56 3.27
CA ILE A 407 3.80 -0.84 3.09
C ILE A 407 5.32 -0.90 2.89
N LEU A 408 5.93 0.00 2.11
CA LEU A 408 7.38 0.06 1.93
C LEU A 408 8.09 0.31 3.27
N HIS A 409 7.66 1.35 4.01
CA HIS A 409 8.23 1.70 5.30
C HIS A 409 8.12 0.57 6.33
N LEU A 410 6.99 -0.13 6.34
CA LEU A 410 6.78 -1.29 7.21
C LEU A 410 7.71 -2.44 6.88
N ILE A 411 7.96 -2.73 5.59
CA ILE A 411 8.92 -3.76 5.21
C ILE A 411 10.33 -3.35 5.63
N GLU A 412 10.76 -2.13 5.33
CA GLU A 412 12.09 -1.61 5.69
C GLU A 412 12.32 -1.67 7.21
N THR A 413 11.37 -1.19 8.00
CA THR A 413 11.43 -1.23 9.46
C THR A 413 11.46 -2.66 9.99
N THR A 414 10.69 -3.56 9.37
CA THR A 414 10.68 -4.98 9.72
C THR A 414 12.02 -5.66 9.43
N LEU A 415 12.66 -5.33 8.30
CA LEU A 415 13.99 -5.84 7.94
C LEU A 415 15.07 -5.32 8.89
N LEU A 416 15.06 -4.02 9.24
CA LEU A 416 15.96 -3.44 10.24
C LEU A 416 15.77 -4.10 11.62
N ALA A 417 14.53 -4.29 12.06
CA ALA A 417 14.22 -4.97 13.32
C ALA A 417 14.77 -6.40 13.34
N ARG A 418 14.65 -7.13 12.23
CA ARG A 418 15.20 -8.48 12.06
C ARG A 418 16.72 -8.46 12.15
N GLN A 419 17.39 -7.53 11.46
CA GLN A 419 18.85 -7.39 11.45
C GLN A 419 19.38 -7.15 12.87
N ILE A 420 18.76 -6.25 13.64
CA ILE A 420 19.10 -6.00 15.06
C ILE A 420 18.94 -7.29 15.88
N VAL A 421 17.80 -7.97 15.76
CA VAL A 421 17.51 -9.17 16.56
C VAL A 421 18.51 -10.30 16.28
N GLU A 422 18.94 -10.47 15.03
CA GLU A 422 19.91 -11.52 14.69
C GLU A 422 21.33 -11.17 15.07
N LYS A 423 21.75 -9.93 14.84
CA LYS A 423 23.11 -9.51 15.17
C LYS A 423 23.35 -9.42 16.69
N ALA A 424 22.29 -9.29 17.50
CA ALA A 424 22.37 -9.30 18.96
C ALA A 424 22.50 -10.70 19.59
N LYS A 425 22.29 -11.78 18.81
CA LYS A 425 22.50 -13.17 19.27
C LYS A 425 23.99 -13.47 19.31
#